data_AF-A0A7C6TIG6-F1
#
_entry.id   AF-A0A7C6TIG6-F1
#
_cell.length_a   1.000
_cell.length_b   1.000
_cell.length_c   1.000
_cell.angle_alpha   90.00
_cell.angle_beta   90.00
_cell.angle_gamma   90.00
#
_symmetry.space_group_name_H-M   'P 1'
#
loop_
_entity.id
_entity.type
_entity.pdbx_description
1 polymer ?
#
loop_
_entity_poly.entity_id
_entity_poly.type
_entity_poly.pdbx_seq_one_letter_code
_entity_poly.pdbx_strand_id
1 'polypeptide(L)'
;VVGFPANGPYTISPTRVREKINARGLDIYDSQSVVREVYALRGIVREGNSGGPLIDDDGNVVGMVFARSATDDETGYALTRAEIADELEAGASERAPQPTGQCTN
;
A
#
# COMPACT_ATOMS: atom_id res chain seq x y z
N VAL A 1 -1.59 -0.56 -11.07
CA VAL A 1 -2.33 -0.06 -9.89
C VAL A 1 -3.74 0.31 -10.30
N VAL A 2 -4.75 -0.03 -9.48
CA VAL A 2 -6.13 0.41 -9.69
C VAL A 2 -6.61 1.22 -8.49
N GLY A 3 -7.40 2.27 -8.71
CA GLY A 3 -7.82 3.16 -7.62
C GLY A 3 -8.58 4.41 -8.07
N PHE A 4 -8.79 5.33 -7.14
CA PHE A 4 -9.54 6.58 -7.30
C PHE A 4 -8.63 7.79 -7.06
N PRO A 5 -7.68 8.05 -7.97
CA PRO A 5 -6.67 9.09 -7.77
C PRO A 5 -7.30 10.47 -7.62
N ALA A 6 -6.80 11.25 -6.65
CA ALA A 6 -7.28 12.59 -6.31
C ALA A 6 -8.80 12.68 -6.06
N ASN A 7 -9.39 11.62 -5.50
CA ASN A 7 -10.85 11.49 -5.29
C ASN A 7 -11.66 11.55 -6.59
N GLY A 8 -11.01 11.22 -7.71
CA GLY A 8 -11.61 11.16 -9.04
C GLY A 8 -12.26 9.81 -9.35
N PRO A 9 -12.61 9.57 -10.62
CA PRO A 9 -13.16 8.30 -11.06
C PRO A 9 -12.16 7.14 -10.92
N TYR A 10 -12.67 5.91 -10.99
CA TYR A 10 -11.83 4.72 -11.04
C TYR A 10 -10.88 4.75 -12.24
N THR A 11 -9.62 4.42 -12.01
CA THR A 11 -8.59 4.34 -13.05
C THR A 11 -7.77 3.06 -12.93
N ILE A 12 -7.25 2.61 -14.08
CA ILE A 12 -6.24 1.56 -14.17
C ILE A 12 -4.96 2.24 -14.67
N SER A 13 -3.94 2.30 -13.81
CA SER A 13 -2.63 2.85 -14.13
C SER A 13 -1.63 1.71 -14.31
N PRO A 14 -1.14 1.44 -15.54
CA PRO A 14 -0.10 0.46 -15.78
C PRO A 14 1.16 0.80 -14.95
N THR A 15 1.70 -0.19 -14.26
CA THR A 15 2.86 -0.06 -13.38
C THR A 15 3.71 -1.31 -13.47
N ARG A 16 5.04 -1.17 -13.36
CA ARG A 16 5.97 -2.30 -13.36
C ARG A 16 6.63 -2.45 -12.00
N VAL A 17 6.67 -3.66 -11.45
CA VAL A 17 7.53 -3.96 -10.27
C VAL A 17 9.00 -3.82 -10.70
N ARG A 18 9.74 -2.92 -10.05
CA ARG A 18 11.19 -2.76 -10.23
C ARG A 18 11.94 -3.83 -9.44
N GLU A 19 11.57 -3.97 -8.18
CA GLU A 19 12.19 -4.86 -7.21
C GLU A 19 11.28 -5.06 -6.00
N LYS A 20 11.59 -6.09 -5.22
CA LYS A 20 11.05 -6.34 -3.89
C LYS A 20 12.13 -5.96 -2.88
N ILE A 21 11.80 -5.13 -1.90
CA ILE A 21 12.73 -4.61 -0.90
C ILE A 21 12.16 -4.71 0.51
N ASN A 22 13.04 -4.77 1.49
CA ASN A 22 12.70 -4.61 2.91
C ASN A 22 12.83 -3.13 3.27
N ALA A 23 11.73 -2.39 3.23
CA ALA A 23 11.71 -0.97 3.54
C ALA A 23 11.73 -0.76 5.06
N ARG A 24 12.77 -0.08 5.55
CA ARG A 24 12.87 0.33 6.95
C ARG A 24 12.33 1.74 7.11
N GLY A 25 11.41 1.93 8.04
CA GLY A 25 10.85 3.23 8.40
C GLY A 25 10.45 3.24 9.88
N LEU A 26 9.80 4.32 10.29
CA LEU A 26 9.08 4.32 11.55
C LEU A 26 7.67 3.74 11.36
N ASP A 27 7.05 3.35 12.45
CA ASP A 27 5.61 3.12 12.49
C ASP A 27 4.84 4.43 12.23
N ILE A 28 3.51 4.35 12.17
CA ILE A 28 2.66 5.52 11.90
C ILE A 28 2.64 6.54 13.04
N TYR A 29 3.30 6.25 14.16
CA TYR A 29 3.35 7.08 15.37
C TYR A 29 4.76 7.59 15.66
N ASP A 30 5.69 7.41 14.72
CA ASP A 30 7.11 7.77 14.84
C ASP A 30 7.81 7.21 16.09
N SER A 31 7.29 6.10 16.63
CA SER A 31 7.67 5.58 17.95
C SER A 31 8.66 4.41 17.87
N GLN A 32 8.56 3.60 16.82
CA GLN A 32 9.35 2.39 16.65
C GLN A 32 9.82 2.23 15.21
N SER A 33 11.03 1.69 15.02
CA SER A 33 11.48 1.29 13.70
C SER A 33 10.81 -0.03 13.31
N VAL A 34 10.20 -0.04 12.13
CA VAL A 34 9.56 -1.20 11.52
C VAL A 34 10.17 -1.49 10.15
N VAL A 35 10.10 -2.75 9.75
CA VAL A 35 10.55 -3.21 8.44
C VAL A 35 9.35 -3.84 7.74
N ARG A 36 9.10 -3.44 6.50
CA ARG A 36 7.99 -3.95 5.68
C ARG A 36 8.52 -4.51 4.37
N GLU A 37 8.04 -5.67 3.95
CA GLU A 37 8.30 -6.19 2.61
C GLU A 37 7.42 -5.45 1.60
N VAL A 38 8.06 -4.75 0.65
CA VAL A 38 7.36 -3.92 -0.33
C VAL A 38 7.86 -4.14 -1.74
N TYR A 39 6.98 -3.93 -2.72
CA TYR A 39 7.36 -3.69 -4.11
C TYR A 39 7.65 -2.22 -4.34
N ALA A 40 8.81 -1.93 -4.93
CA ALA A 40 9.05 -0.65 -5.59
C ALA A 40 8.46 -0.70 -7.00
N LEU A 41 7.58 0.24 -7.32
CA LEU A 41 6.85 0.29 -8.58
C LEU A 41 7.38 1.43 -9.44
N ARG A 42 7.59 1.17 -10.73
CA ARG A 42 7.74 2.21 -11.74
C ARG A 42 6.37 2.56 -12.32
N GLY A 43 5.96 3.80 -12.14
CA GLY A 43 4.71 4.37 -12.62
C GLY A 43 4.14 5.39 -11.65
N ILE A 44 3.06 6.07 -12.05
CA ILE A 44 2.52 7.21 -11.32
C ILE A 44 1.55 6.72 -10.23
N VAL A 45 1.93 6.89 -8.95
CA VAL A 45 1.06 6.68 -7.79
C VAL A 45 0.66 8.03 -7.20
N ARG A 46 -0.64 8.24 -7.01
CA ARG A 46 -1.22 9.49 -6.49
C ARG A 46 -2.00 9.23 -5.21
N GLU A 47 -2.23 10.28 -4.45
CA GLU A 47 -3.23 10.26 -3.38
C GLU A 47 -4.57 9.72 -3.90
N GLY A 48 -5.29 8.96 -3.07
CA GLY A 48 -6.48 8.21 -3.50
C GLY A 48 -6.19 6.85 -4.15
N ASN A 49 -4.94 6.55 -4.53
CA ASN A 49 -4.54 5.17 -4.84
C ASN A 49 -4.20 4.37 -3.58
N SER A 50 -3.82 5.02 -2.47
CA SER A 50 -3.47 4.35 -1.22
C SER A 50 -4.63 3.49 -0.71
N GLY A 51 -4.32 2.26 -0.27
CA GLY A 51 -5.28 1.21 0.07
C GLY A 51 -5.80 0.41 -1.13
N GLY A 52 -5.58 0.89 -2.35
CA GLY A 52 -5.98 0.20 -3.59
C GLY A 52 -5.10 -1.02 -3.92
N PRO A 53 -5.65 -2.04 -4.60
CA PRO A 53 -4.90 -3.23 -4.94
C PRO A 53 -3.91 -3.00 -6.10
N LEU A 54 -2.76 -3.64 -5.98
CA LEU A 54 -1.89 -3.95 -7.11
C LEU A 54 -2.34 -5.29 -7.70
N ILE A 55 -2.66 -5.30 -8.99
CA ILE A 55 -3.20 -6.46 -9.69
C ILE A 55 -2.22 -6.87 -10.80
N ASP A 56 -2.00 -8.17 -10.97
CA ASP A 56 -1.28 -8.74 -12.12
C ASP A 56 -2.18 -8.86 -13.38
N ASP A 57 -1.61 -9.37 -14.46
CA ASP A 57 -2.27 -9.56 -15.77
C ASP A 57 -3.35 -10.63 -15.77
N ASP A 58 -3.31 -11.57 -14.82
CA ASP A 58 -4.33 -12.58 -14.59
C ASP A 58 -5.50 -12.08 -13.71
N GLY A 59 -5.39 -10.87 -13.16
CA GLY A 59 -6.41 -10.28 -12.29
C GLY A 59 -6.25 -10.60 -10.80
N ASN A 60 -5.13 -11.19 -10.38
CA ASN A 60 -4.88 -11.50 -8.97
C ASN A 60 -4.37 -10.27 -8.22
N VAL A 61 -4.81 -10.11 -6.97
CA VAL A 61 -4.25 -9.10 -6.07
C VAL A 61 -2.89 -9.58 -5.55
N VAL A 62 -1.84 -8.88 -5.95
CA VAL A 62 -0.44 -9.21 -5.60
C VAL A 62 0.15 -8.28 -4.54
N GLY A 63 -0.54 -7.20 -4.20
CA GLY A 63 -0.15 -6.27 -3.14
C GLY A 63 -1.14 -5.13 -2.93
N MET A 64 -0.83 -4.23 -1.99
CA MET A 64 -1.65 -3.06 -1.66
C MET A 64 -0.79 -1.79 -1.71
N VAL A 65 -1.21 -0.78 -2.47
CA VAL A 65 -0.51 0.51 -2.54
C VAL A 65 -0.59 1.22 -1.21
N PHE A 66 0.53 1.71 -0.69
CA PHE A 66 0.56 2.44 0.59
C PHE A 66 1.30 3.78 0.52
N ALA A 67 2.24 3.94 -0.41
CA ALA A 67 3.05 5.16 -0.49
C ALA A 67 3.49 5.50 -1.91
N ARG A 68 3.90 6.74 -2.10
CA ARG A 68 4.70 7.21 -3.24
C ARG A 68 6.05 7.72 -2.74
N SER A 69 7.05 7.76 -3.60
CA SER A 69 8.33 8.39 -3.27
C SER A 69 8.16 9.90 -3.07
N ALA A 70 8.92 10.45 -2.13
CA ALA A 70 8.99 11.88 -1.87
C ALA A 70 9.92 12.61 -2.85
N THR A 71 10.79 11.88 -3.56
CA THR A 71 11.86 12.44 -4.40
C THR A 71 11.82 11.96 -5.85
N ASP A 72 10.92 11.03 -6.19
CA ASP A 72 10.79 10.46 -7.53
C ASP A 72 9.30 10.24 -7.86
N ASP A 73 8.74 11.12 -8.67
CA ASP A 73 7.31 11.10 -9.02
C ASP A 73 6.90 9.87 -9.87
N GLU A 74 7.86 9.11 -10.39
CA GLU A 74 7.62 7.86 -11.11
C GLU A 74 7.82 6.61 -10.23
N THR A 75 8.03 6.78 -8.93
CA THR A 75 8.19 5.66 -7.98
C THR A 75 7.05 5.61 -6.98
N GLY A 76 6.35 4.47 -6.98
CA GLY A 76 5.33 4.11 -6.00
C GLY A 76 5.74 2.90 -5.16
N TYR A 77 5.03 2.65 -4.06
CA TYR A 77 5.27 1.49 -3.20
C TYR A 77 3.97 0.77 -2.86
N ALA A 78 4.05 -0.57 -2.89
CA ALA A 78 2.98 -1.44 -2.45
C ALA A 78 3.49 -2.47 -1.45
N LEU A 79 2.76 -2.72 -0.37
CA LEU A 79 2.99 -3.87 0.51
C LEU A 79 2.78 -5.14 -0.29
N THR A 80 3.63 -6.15 -0.10
CA THR A 80 3.43 -7.43 -0.78
C THR A 80 2.23 -8.16 -0.17
N ARG A 81 1.63 -9.10 -0.91
CA ARG A 81 0.57 -9.96 -0.35
C ARG A 81 1.03 -10.73 0.89
N ALA A 82 2.32 -11.09 0.97
CA ALA A 82 2.87 -11.78 2.14
C ALA A 82 2.96 -10.86 3.36
N GLU A 83 3.35 -9.60 3.17
CA GLU A 83 3.43 -8.59 4.23
C GLU A 83 2.09 -8.32 4.92
N ILE A 84 0.97 -8.42 4.20
CA ILE A 84 -0.38 -8.14 4.71
C ILE A 84 -1.20 -9.41 5.00
N ALA A 85 -0.59 -10.59 4.91
CA ALA A 85 -1.33 -11.85 4.96
C ALA A 85 -2.01 -12.06 6.32
N ASP A 86 -1.29 -11.79 7.40
CA ASP A 86 -1.76 -12.00 8.77
C ASP A 86 -2.91 -11.04 9.10
N GLU A 87 -2.82 -9.77 8.66
CA GLU A 87 -3.89 -8.78 8.83
C GLU A 87 -5.14 -9.14 8.02
N LEU A 88 -4.95 -9.67 6.80
CA LEU A 88 -6.07 -10.14 5.98
C LEU A 88 -6.78 -11.33 6.63
N GLU A 89 -6.03 -12.27 7.22
CA GLU A 89 -6.59 -13.42 7.95
C GLU A 89 -7.34 -12.98 9.21
N ALA A 90 -6.73 -12.13 10.03
CA ALA A 90 -7.36 -11.59 11.23
C ALA A 90 -8.63 -10.79 10.89
N GLY A 91 -8.54 -9.90 9.91
CA GLY A 91 -9.63 -9.02 9.48
C GLY A 91 -10.80 -9.75 8.81
N ALA A 92 -10.58 -10.92 8.20
CA ALA A 92 -11.64 -11.67 7.52
C ALA A 92 -12.73 -12.19 8.48
N SER A 93 -12.37 -12.42 9.75
CA SER A 93 -13.30 -12.91 10.78
C SER A 93 -13.76 -11.82 11.75
N GLU A 94 -13.11 -10.65 11.75
CA GLU A 94 -13.39 -9.57 12.67
C GLU A 94 -14.69 -8.84 12.31
N ARG A 95 -15.57 -8.68 13.29
CA ARG A 95 -16.87 -8.00 13.16
C ARG A 95 -17.11 -6.96 14.24
N ALA A 96 -16.28 -6.94 15.26
CA ALA A 96 -16.35 -5.94 16.30
C ALA A 96 -15.87 -4.58 15.74
N PRO A 97 -16.55 -3.47 16.11
CA PRO A 97 -16.03 -2.14 15.82
C PRO A 97 -14.65 -1.96 16.42
N GLN A 98 -13.69 -1.46 15.62
CA GLN A 98 -12.36 -1.10 16.09
C GLN A 98 -12.31 0.38 16.46
N PRO A 99 -11.77 0.74 17.63
CA PRO A 99 -11.62 2.15 18.03
C PRO A 99 -10.57 2.83 17.14
N THR A 100 -10.78 4.11 16.85
CA THR A 100 -9.86 4.93 16.04
C THR A 100 -8.57 5.34 16.77
N GLY A 101 -8.48 5.06 18.08
CA GLY A 101 -7.38 5.52 18.93
C GLY A 101 -7.47 7.01 19.29
N GLN A 102 -6.44 7.52 19.95
CA GLN A 102 -6.28 8.94 20.28
C GLN A 102 -5.64 9.70 19.11
N CYS A 103 -5.93 11.00 18.98
CA CYS A 103 -5.21 11.86 18.03
C CYS A 103 -3.73 11.96 18.43
N THR A 104 -2.84 11.86 17.46
CA THR A 104 -1.39 12.09 17.63
C THR A 104 -1.01 13.47 17.13
N ASN A 105 0.03 14.06 17.73
CA ASN A 105 0.51 15.42 17.44
C ASN A 105 1.46 15.47 16.25
#